data_AF-A0AA42YXU4-F1
#
_entry.id   AF-A0AA42YXU4-F1
#
_cell.length_a   1.000
_cell.length_b   1.000
_cell.length_c   1.000
_cell.angle_alpha   90.00
_cell.angle_beta   90.00
_cell.angle_gamma   90.00
#
_symmetry.space_group_name_H-M   'P 1'
#
loop_
_entity.id
_entity.type
_entity.pdbx_description
1 polymer ?
#
loop_
_entity_poly.entity_id
_entity_poly.type
_entity_poly.pdbx_seq_one_letter_code
_entity_poly.pdbx_strand_id
1 'polypeptide(L)'
;MSLESDEERWGVWMVQARHFAKRENYTDAVARMRLVRESIQESLAGETDPARRARTERQLARAEELLADLQSQLDAWRSAIAARRQRTIDQAEEEMARPLPLAADQR
;
A
#
# COMPACT_ATOMS: atom_id res chain seq x y z
N MET A 1 11.61 18.34 20.94
CA MET A 1 10.34 18.49 20.21
C MET A 1 9.22 18.23 21.19
N SER A 2 8.05 18.86 21.06
CA SER A 2 6.90 18.61 21.95
C SER A 2 6.04 17.47 21.38
N LEU A 3 5.37 16.72 22.25
CA LEU A 3 4.46 15.64 21.83
C LEU A 3 3.38 16.14 20.85
N GLU A 4 2.90 17.37 21.04
CA GLU A 4 1.92 17.98 20.14
C GLU A 4 2.49 18.18 18.72
N SER A 5 3.75 18.63 18.61
CA SER A 5 4.41 18.79 17.31
C SER A 5 4.67 17.45 16.61
N ASP A 6 4.91 16.38 17.38
CA ASP A 6 5.10 15.04 16.84
C ASP A 6 3.78 14.44 16.33
N GLU A 7 2.70 14.61 17.08
CA GLU A 7 1.37 14.14 16.68
C GLU A 7 0.85 14.85 15.43
N GLU A 8 1.02 16.17 15.33
CA GLU A 8 0.68 16.91 14.11
C GLU A 8 1.45 16.40 12.91
N ARG A 9 2.77 16.17 13.08
CA ARG A 9 3.63 15.63 12.04
C ARG A 9 3.18 14.24 11.58
N TRP A 10 2.89 13.34 12.51
CA TRP A 10 2.34 12.01 12.18
C TRP A 10 1.01 12.13 11.45
N GLY A 11 0.12 13.02 11.90
CA GLY A 11 -1.15 13.32 11.24
C GLY A 11 -0.98 13.69 9.77
N VAL A 12 -0.09 14.63 9.48
CA VAL A 12 0.21 15.06 8.10
C VAL A 12 0.75 13.89 7.28
N TRP A 13 1.67 13.10 7.82
CA TRP A 13 2.25 11.96 7.11
C TRP A 13 1.24 10.84 6.84
N MET A 14 0.31 10.58 7.76
CA MET A 14 -0.80 9.65 7.55
C MET A 14 -1.73 10.11 6.42
N VAL A 15 -2.05 11.42 6.37
CA VAL A 15 -2.83 12.00 5.26
C VAL A 15 -2.10 11.85 3.93
N GLN A 16 -0.78 12.10 3.91
CA GLN A 16 0.05 11.89 2.72
C GLN A 16 0.03 10.43 2.25
N ALA A 17 0.16 9.46 3.16
CA ALA A 17 0.07 8.03 2.83
C ALA A 17 -1.28 7.70 2.17
N ARG A 18 -2.38 8.21 2.72
CA ARG A 18 -3.72 8.04 2.13
C ARG A 18 -3.84 8.70 0.75
N HIS A 19 -3.20 9.84 0.52
CA HIS A 19 -3.19 10.48 -0.81
C HIS A 19 -2.42 9.67 -1.86
N PHE A 20 -1.36 8.97 -1.49
CA PHE A 20 -0.71 8.01 -2.41
C PHE A 20 -1.67 6.88 -2.77
N ALA A 21 -2.37 6.30 -1.79
CA ALA A 21 -3.34 5.23 -2.03
C ALA A 21 -4.50 5.66 -2.95
N LYS A 22 -5.01 6.90 -2.81
CA LYS A 22 -6.03 7.47 -3.71
C LYS A 22 -5.58 7.55 -5.17
N ARG A 23 -4.27 7.57 -5.43
CA ARG A 23 -3.67 7.58 -6.76
C ARG A 23 -3.19 6.19 -7.19
N GLU A 24 -3.66 5.14 -6.51
CA GLU A 24 -3.23 3.74 -6.68
C GLU A 24 -1.72 3.52 -6.48
N ASN A 25 -1.02 4.48 -5.88
CA ASN A 25 0.38 4.36 -5.55
C ASN A 25 0.54 3.68 -4.18
N TYR A 26 0.10 2.42 -4.11
CA TYR A 26 0.04 1.66 -2.87
C TYR A 26 1.42 1.35 -2.29
N THR A 27 2.44 1.20 -3.13
CA THR A 27 3.83 0.98 -2.68
C THR A 27 4.33 2.18 -1.87
N ASP A 28 4.17 3.40 -2.39
CA ASP A 28 4.59 4.61 -1.67
C ASP A 28 3.69 4.89 -0.46
N ALA A 29 2.40 4.55 -0.54
CA ALA A 29 1.48 4.64 0.60
C ALA A 29 1.96 3.76 1.78
N VAL A 30 2.27 2.49 1.52
CA VAL A 30 2.77 1.55 2.53
C VAL A 30 4.14 1.99 3.06
N ALA A 31 5.06 2.41 2.19
CA ALA A 31 6.38 2.87 2.58
C ALA A 31 6.28 4.10 3.51
N ARG A 32 5.44 5.08 3.15
CA ARG A 32 5.19 6.26 3.99
C ARG A 32 4.61 5.88 5.34
N MET A 33 3.66 4.95 5.36
CA MET A 33 3.00 4.55 6.60
C MET A 33 3.93 3.77 7.54
N ARG A 34 4.89 3.00 7.00
CA ARG A 34 5.96 2.38 7.81
C ARG A 34 6.84 3.40 8.51
N LEU A 35 7.19 4.51 7.84
CA LEU A 35 7.96 5.60 8.45
C LEU A 35 7.20 6.28 9.59
N VAL A 36 5.87 6.44 9.47
CA VAL A 36 5.05 6.97 10.57
C VAL A 36 5.11 6.02 11.77
N ARG A 37 4.87 4.72 11.54
CA ARG A 37 4.94 3.70 12.60
C ARG A 37 6.29 3.72 13.31
N GLU A 38 7.39 3.73 12.56
CA GLU A 38 8.75 3.76 13.10
C GLU A 38 8.98 5.02 13.94
N SER A 39 8.58 6.20 13.45
CA SER A 39 8.69 7.45 14.21
C SER A 39 7.88 7.44 15.51
N ILE A 40 6.71 6.81 15.53
CA ILE A 40 5.91 6.66 16.75
C ILE A 40 6.59 5.69 17.73
N GLN A 41 7.14 4.58 17.24
CA GLN A 41 7.87 3.60 18.07
C GLN A 41 9.12 4.23 18.70
N GLU A 42 9.86 5.04 17.95
CA GLU A 42 11.02 5.79 18.47
C GLU A 42 10.59 6.77 19.58
N SER A 43 9.49 7.50 19.38
CA SER A 43 8.94 8.40 20.40
C SER A 43 8.52 7.62 21.66
N LEU A 44 7.89 6.46 21.50
CA LEU A 44 7.45 5.60 22.60
C LEU A 44 8.62 5.01 23.41
N ALA A 45 9.76 4.75 22.77
CA ALA A 45 10.95 4.22 23.43
C ALA A 45 11.58 5.22 24.42
N GLY A 46 11.44 6.53 24.15
CA GLY A 46 11.96 7.60 25.00
C GLY A 46 10.97 8.15 26.03
N GLU A 47 9.69 7.76 25.96
CA GLU A 47 8.64 8.35 26.80
C GLU A 47 8.52 7.64 28.15
N THR A 48 8.69 8.43 29.22
CA THR A 48 8.67 7.98 30.61
C THR A 48 7.41 8.43 31.36
N ASP A 49 6.70 9.44 30.86
CA ASP A 49 5.42 9.86 31.44
C ASP A 49 4.31 8.87 31.04
N PRO A 50 3.66 8.18 31.99
CA PRO A 50 2.63 7.18 31.69
C PRO A 50 1.46 7.75 30.87
N ALA A 51 1.08 9.01 31.09
CA ALA A 51 -0.04 9.63 30.39
C ALA A 51 0.28 9.87 28.90
N ARG A 52 1.49 10.37 28.63
CA ARG A 52 2.00 10.56 27.27
C ARG A 52 2.25 9.23 26.59
N ARG A 53 2.82 8.27 27.29
CA ARG A 53 3.04 6.91 26.80
C ARG A 53 1.74 6.28 26.30
N ALA A 54 0.68 6.30 27.11
CA ALA A 54 -0.63 5.78 26.72
C ALA A 54 -1.27 6.55 25.55
N ARG A 55 -0.94 7.84 25.37
CA ARG A 55 -1.36 8.62 24.20
C ARG A 55 -0.61 8.18 22.94
N THR A 56 0.72 8.02 23.02
CA THR A 56 1.57 7.54 21.93
C THR A 56 1.22 6.12 21.50
N GLU A 57 0.92 5.22 22.45
CA GLU A 57 0.45 3.85 22.15
C GLU A 57 -0.86 3.84 21.36
N ARG A 58 -1.79 4.75 21.67
CA ARG A 58 -3.03 4.90 20.89
C ARG A 58 -2.77 5.40 19.48
N GLN A 59 -1.78 6.27 19.28
CA GLN A 59 -1.37 6.71 17.95
C GLN A 59 -0.72 5.57 17.17
N LEU A 60 0.11 4.74 17.83
CA LEU A 60 0.72 3.57 17.23
C LEU A 60 -0.33 2.58 16.73
N ALA A 61 -1.32 2.25 17.57
CA ALA A 61 -2.40 1.34 17.20
C ALA A 61 -3.16 1.81 15.95
N ARG A 62 -3.49 3.12 15.87
CA ARG A 62 -4.13 3.71 14.70
C ARG A 62 -3.25 3.65 13.45
N ALA A 63 -1.95 3.87 13.62
CA ALA A 63 -0.99 3.80 12.53
C ALA A 63 -0.84 2.36 12.00
N GLU A 64 -0.86 1.37 12.89
CA GLU A 64 -0.80 -0.06 12.53
C GLU A 64 -2.06 -0.53 11.81
N GLU A 65 -3.25 -0.11 12.26
CA GLU A 65 -4.52 -0.38 11.59
C GLU A 65 -4.51 0.16 10.15
N LEU A 66 -4.13 1.44 9.99
CA LEU A 66 -4.03 2.05 8.66
C LEU A 66 -2.97 1.37 7.78
N LEU A 67 -1.84 0.93 8.37
CA LEU A 67 -0.81 0.21 7.63
C LEU A 67 -1.33 -1.15 7.13
N ALA A 68 -2.08 -1.88 7.96
CA ALA A 68 -2.66 -3.16 7.57
C ALA A 68 -3.66 -2.99 6.41
N ASP A 69 -4.50 -1.97 6.47
CA ASP A 69 -5.44 -1.62 5.39
C ASP A 69 -4.72 -1.30 4.06
N LEU A 70 -3.63 -0.55 4.13
CA LEU A 70 -2.84 -0.20 2.94
C LEU A 70 -2.09 -1.41 2.37
N GLN A 71 -1.63 -2.33 3.22
CA GLN A 71 -1.00 -3.59 2.78
C GLN A 71 -2.02 -4.48 2.06
N SER A 72 -3.22 -4.63 2.63
CA SER A 72 -4.31 -5.37 2.00
C SER A 72 -4.65 -4.81 0.61
N GLN A 73 -4.74 -3.48 0.47
CA GLN A 73 -4.95 -2.84 -0.83
C GLN A 73 -3.79 -3.07 -1.82
N LEU A 74 -2.54 -3.00 -1.35
CA LEU A 74 -1.37 -3.28 -2.19
C LEU A 74 -1.40 -4.73 -2.72
N ASP A 75 -1.72 -5.69 -1.86
CA ASP A 75 -1.76 -7.10 -2.24
C ASP A 75 -2.91 -7.41 -3.20
N ALA A 76 -4.08 -6.79 -2.99
CA ALA A 76 -5.20 -6.86 -3.93
C ALA A 76 -4.81 -6.27 -5.31
N TRP A 77 -4.17 -5.10 -5.32
CA TRP A 77 -3.71 -4.46 -6.56
C TRP A 77 -2.67 -5.31 -7.31
N ARG A 78 -1.70 -5.88 -6.59
CA ARG A 78 -0.71 -6.82 -7.16
C ARG A 78 -1.37 -8.06 -7.77
N SER A 79 -2.35 -8.62 -7.06
CA SER A 79 -3.11 -9.79 -7.54
C SER A 79 -3.89 -9.45 -8.80
N ALA A 80 -4.51 -8.27 -8.88
CA ALA A 80 -5.21 -7.81 -10.08
C ALA A 80 -4.27 -7.64 -11.29
N ILE A 81 -3.06 -7.11 -11.09
CA ILE A 81 -2.04 -7.01 -12.13
C ILE A 81 -1.59 -8.39 -12.60
N ALA A 82 -1.33 -9.32 -11.67
CA ALA A 82 -0.94 -10.68 -12.01
C ALA A 82 -2.04 -11.39 -12.82
N ALA A 83 -3.29 -11.29 -12.38
CA ALA A 83 -4.44 -11.87 -13.10
C ALA A 83 -4.62 -11.25 -14.49
N ARG A 84 -4.38 -9.94 -14.66
CA ARG A 84 -4.40 -9.30 -15.98
C ARG A 84 -3.29 -9.84 -16.88
N ARG A 85 -2.07 -10.00 -16.37
CA ARG A 85 -0.94 -10.55 -17.13
C ARG A 85 -1.22 -12.00 -17.56
N GLN A 86 -1.75 -12.81 -16.65
CA GLN A 86 -2.09 -14.21 -16.96
C GLN A 86 -3.12 -14.29 -18.08
N ARG A 87 -4.21 -13.50 -18.01
CA ARG A 87 -5.22 -13.46 -19.08
C ARG A 87 -4.63 -13.11 -20.45
N THR A 88 -3.64 -12.21 -20.51
CA THR A 88 -2.96 -11.88 -21.77
C THR A 88 -2.13 -13.04 -22.30
N ILE A 89 -1.47 -13.81 -21.42
CA ILE A 89 -0.74 -15.01 -21.80
C ILE A 89 -1.71 -16.08 -22.32
N ASP A 90 -2.78 -16.36 -21.57
CA ASP A 90 -3.79 -17.35 -21.94
C ASP A 90 -4.41 -17.01 -23.32
N GLN A 91 -4.74 -15.74 -23.56
CA GLN A 91 -5.25 -15.30 -24.86
C GLN A 91 -4.23 -15.50 -25.99
N ALA A 92 -2.95 -15.22 -25.74
CA ALA A 92 -1.90 -15.43 -26.74
C ALA A 92 -1.71 -16.93 -27.04
N GLU A 93 -1.79 -17.80 -26.03
CA GLU A 93 -1.76 -19.24 -26.20
C GLU A 93 -2.96 -19.74 -27.01
N GLU A 94 -4.17 -19.24 -26.73
CA GLU A 94 -5.36 -19.53 -27.52
C GLU A 94 -5.20 -19.08 -28.99
N GLU A 95 -4.64 -17.90 -29.23
CA GLU A 95 -4.39 -17.39 -30.59
C GLU A 95 -3.35 -18.23 -31.33
N MET A 96 -2.25 -18.62 -30.68
CA MET A 96 -1.24 -19.50 -31.27
C MET A 96 -1.77 -20.92 -31.55
N ALA A 97 -2.73 -21.39 -30.75
CA ALA A 97 -3.39 -22.67 -30.97
C ALA A 97 -4.41 -22.64 -32.13
N ARG A 98 -4.83 -21.45 -32.61
CA ARG A 98 -5.73 -21.36 -33.76
C ARG A 98 -4.98 -21.77 -35.04
N PRO A 99 -5.57 -22.65 -35.87
CA PRO A 99 -4.99 -22.97 -37.17
C PRO A 99 -4.91 -21.70 -38.02
N LEU A 100 -3.79 -21.53 -38.72
CA LEU A 100 -3.61 -20.40 -39.63
C LEU A 100 -4.72 -20.39 -40.68
N PRO A 101 -5.32 -19.22 -40.98
CA PRO A 101 -6.31 -19.14 -42.03
C PRO A 101 -5.68 -19.59 -43.34
N LEU A 102 -6.22 -20.67 -43.93
CA LEU A 102 -5.86 -21.07 -45.28
C LEU A 102 -6.18 -19.90 -46.20
N ALA A 103 -5.19 -19.41 -46.94
CA ALA A 103 -5.44 -18.45 -48.01
C ALA A 103 -6.47 -19.08 -48.95
N ALA A 104 -7.65 -18.46 -49.05
CA ALA A 104 -8.63 -18.86 -50.04
C ALA A 104 -7.94 -18.76 -51.41
N ASP A 105 -7.77 -19.91 -52.05
CA ASP A 105 -7.22 -20.08 -53.38
C ASP A 105 -7.79 -18.97 -54.29
N GLN A 106 -6.95 -18.03 -54.71
CA GLN A 106 -7.33 -17.02 -55.70
C GLN A 106 -7.44 -17.75 -57.04
N ARG A 107 -8.68 -18.00 -57.48
CA ARG A 107 -9.00 -18.37 -58.86
C ARG A 107 -9.75 -17.23 -59.54
#